data_AF-A0A1G1E447-F1
#
_entry.id   AF-A0A1G1E447-F1
#
_cell.length_a   1.000
_cell.length_b   1.000
_cell.length_c   1.000
_cell.angle_alpha   90.00
_cell.angle_beta   90.00
_cell.angle_gamma   90.00
#
_symmetry.space_group_name_H-M   'P 1'
#
loop_
_entity.id
_entity.type
_entity.pdbx_description
1 polymer ?
#
loop_
_entity_poly.entity_id
_entity_poly.type
_entity_poly.pdbx_seq_one_letter_code
_entity_poly.pdbx_strand_id
1 'polypeptide(L)'
;MPTSVRLDMQTEALVSRLAKRLGQTKSEIIREALMTMAQQEEKPGHPKTPYEMMAPNLGCGVGGPPGLSEVTGRRFEQHLRNRTRS
;
A
#
# COMPACT_ATOMS: atom_id res chain seq x y z
N MET A 1 11.17 9.75 4.48
CA MET A 1 12.38 9.53 3.65
C MET A 1 12.25 10.38 2.39
N PRO A 2 13.28 11.14 1.98
CA PRO A 2 13.24 11.90 0.73
C PRO A 2 13.44 10.97 -0.47
N THR A 3 12.71 11.23 -1.57
CA THR A 3 12.84 10.50 -2.84
C THR A 3 13.18 11.51 -3.93
N SER A 4 14.22 11.23 -4.71
CA SER A 4 14.65 12.06 -5.83
C SER A 4 14.18 11.46 -7.15
N VAL A 5 13.45 12.24 -7.95
CA VAL A 5 12.90 11.82 -9.25
C VAL A 5 13.42 12.76 -10.32
N ARG A 6 13.87 12.22 -11.45
CA ARG A 6 14.23 13.01 -12.64
C ARG A 6 12.98 13.25 -13.46
N LEU A 7 12.72 14.51 -13.79
CA LEU A 7 11.60 14.92 -14.63
C LEU A 7 12.12 15.33 -16.00
N ASP A 8 11.33 15.08 -17.04
CA ASP A 8 11.58 15.66 -18.35
C ASP A 8 11.31 17.18 -18.31
N MET A 9 11.81 17.89 -19.33
CA MET A 9 11.73 19.34 -19.39
C MET A 9 10.30 19.88 -19.37
N GLN A 10 9.34 19.14 -19.96
CA GLN A 10 7.95 19.59 -20.04
C GLN A 10 7.26 19.46 -18.68
N THR A 11 7.48 18.33 -17.98
CA THR A 11 6.92 18.10 -16.65
C THR A 11 7.50 19.08 -15.63
N GLU A 12 8.80 19.36 -15.67
CA GLU A 12 9.42 20.33 -14.76
C GLU A 12 8.90 21.77 -14.97
N ALA A 13 8.68 22.16 -16.23
CA ALA A 13 8.08 23.44 -16.57
C ALA A 13 6.62 23.53 -16.06
N LEU A 14 5.86 22.45 -16.18
CA LEU A 14 4.49 22.35 -15.68
C LEU A 14 4.43 22.48 -14.16
N VAL A 15 5.26 21.73 -13.43
CA VAL A 15 5.34 21.81 -11.95
C VAL A 15 5.75 23.21 -11.51
N SER A 16 6.74 23.80 -12.17
CA SER A 16 7.20 25.17 -11.87
C SER A 16 6.11 26.22 -12.10
N ARG A 17 5.30 26.08 -13.17
CA ARG A 17 4.18 26.97 -13.45
C ARG A 17 3.07 26.83 -12.41
N LEU A 18 2.74 25.59 -12.01
CA LEU A 18 1.72 25.34 -10.99
C LEU A 18 2.14 25.89 -9.62
N ALA A 19 3.39 25.64 -9.21
CA ALA A 19 3.97 26.18 -7.99
C ALA A 19 3.83 27.71 -7.92
N LYS A 20 4.20 28.42 -9.00
CA LYS A 20 4.07 29.88 -9.09
C LYS A 20 2.62 30.35 -9.02
N ARG A 21 1.72 29.68 -9.74
CA ARG A 21 0.30 30.08 -9.83
C ARG A 21 -0.44 29.87 -8.50
N LEU A 22 -0.10 28.81 -7.77
CA LEU A 22 -0.76 28.42 -6.53
C LEU A 22 -0.05 28.93 -5.27
N GLY A 23 1.13 29.56 -5.42
CA GLY A 23 1.93 30.02 -4.29
C GLY A 23 2.49 28.87 -3.44
N GLN A 24 2.62 27.67 -4.01
CA GLN A 24 3.07 26.46 -3.34
C GLN A 24 4.47 26.07 -3.79
N THR A 25 5.13 25.22 -3.01
CA THR A 25 6.41 24.62 -3.38
C THR A 25 6.22 23.50 -4.42
N LYS A 26 7.25 23.22 -5.22
CA LYS A 26 7.22 22.11 -6.18
C LYS A 26 6.90 20.77 -5.51
N SER A 27 7.47 20.53 -4.33
CA SER A 27 7.25 19.31 -3.56
C SER A 27 5.81 19.18 -3.07
N GLU A 28 5.12 20.28 -2.75
CA GLU A 28 3.70 20.26 -2.39
C GLU A 28 2.82 19.89 -3.59
N ILE A 29 3.07 20.51 -4.74
CA ILE A 29 2.36 20.18 -6.00
C ILE A 29 2.53 18.70 -6.34
N ILE A 30 3.75 18.18 -6.27
CA ILE A 30 4.03 16.77 -6.57
C ILE A 30 3.34 15.86 -5.55
N ARG A 31 3.36 16.21 -4.27
CA ARG A 31 2.69 15.43 -3.22
C ARG A 31 1.19 15.38 -3.42
N GLU A 32 0.55 16.51 -3.73
CA GLU A 32 -0.88 16.60 -3.98
C GLU A 32 -1.29 15.80 -5.22
N ALA A 33 -0.51 15.88 -6.30
CA ALA A 33 -0.72 15.08 -7.50
C ALA A 33 -0.68 13.57 -7.21
N LEU A 34 0.32 13.11 -6.42
CA LEU A 34 0.44 11.71 -6.01
C LEU A 34 -0.74 11.26 -5.14
N MET A 35 -1.18 12.09 -4.18
CA MET A 35 -2.33 11.78 -3.34
C MET A 35 -3.62 11.69 -4.16
N THR A 36 -3.79 12.59 -5.13
CA THR A 36 -4.95 12.59 -6.04
C THR A 36 -4.96 11.32 -6.89
N MET A 37 -3.81 10.90 -7.41
CA MET A 37 -3.66 9.65 -8.15
C MET A 37 -3.98 8.43 -7.28
N ALA A 38 -3.45 8.36 -6.06
CA ALA A 38 -3.72 7.27 -5.13
C ALA A 38 -5.22 7.15 -4.81
N GLN A 39 -5.89 8.28 -4.55
CA GLN A 39 -7.34 8.30 -4.32
C GLN A 39 -8.15 7.87 -5.56
N GLN A 40 -7.65 8.14 -6.76
CA GLN A 40 -8.30 7.69 -8.00
C GLN A 40 -8.14 6.18 -8.20
N GLU A 41 -6.99 5.60 -7.87
CA GLU A 41 -6.80 4.14 -7.86
C GLU A 41 -7.64 3.43 -6.79
N GLU A 42 -7.96 4.12 -5.69
CA GLU A 42 -8.81 3.59 -4.63
C GLU A 42 -10.31 3.64 -4.96
N LYS A 43 -10.74 4.41 -5.98
CA LYS A 43 -12.15 4.45 -6.41
C LYS A 43 -12.47 3.18 -7.23
N PRO A 44 -13.32 2.28 -6.73
CA PRO A 44 -13.40 0.92 -7.25
C PRO A 44 -14.25 0.86 -8.51
N GLY A 45 -13.63 0.54 -9.64
CA GLY A 45 -14.34 -0.13 -10.74
C GLY A 45 -14.71 -1.57 -10.35
N HIS A 46 -13.94 -2.19 -9.44
CA HIS A 46 -14.13 -3.55 -8.97
C HIS A 46 -13.70 -3.62 -7.49
N PRO A 47 -14.45 -4.30 -6.60
CA PRO A 47 -13.97 -4.55 -5.25
C PRO A 47 -12.69 -5.39 -5.34
N LYS A 48 -11.58 -4.85 -4.80
CA LYS A 48 -10.30 -5.56 -4.75
C LYS A 48 -10.53 -6.94 -4.13
N THR A 49 -10.04 -7.98 -4.79
CA THR A 49 -10.13 -9.33 -4.23
C THR A 49 -9.33 -9.37 -2.93
N PRO A 50 -9.67 -10.24 -1.96
CA PRO A 50 -8.89 -10.40 -0.74
C PRO A 50 -7.40 -10.64 -0.98
N TYR A 51 -7.04 -11.25 -2.12
CA TYR A 51 -5.66 -11.42 -2.56
C TYR A 51 -5.00 -10.10 -2.94
N GLU A 52 -5.65 -9.27 -3.75
CA GLU A 52 -5.12 -7.96 -4.18
C GLU A 52 -4.92 -6.99 -3.00
N MET A 53 -5.76 -7.07 -1.97
CA MET A 53 -5.58 -6.30 -0.74
C MET A 53 -4.35 -6.75 0.07
N MET A 54 -4.00 -8.04 0.00
CA MET A 54 -2.88 -8.63 0.73
C MET A 54 -1.57 -8.60 -0.06
N ALA A 55 -1.62 -8.47 -1.38
CA ALA A 55 -0.47 -8.51 -2.28
C ALA A 55 0.68 -7.55 -1.90
N PRO A 56 0.42 -6.29 -1.48
CA PRO A 56 1.49 -5.38 -1.03
C PRO A 56 2.21 -5.82 0.25
N ASN A 57 1.58 -6.69 1.05
CA ASN A 57 2.14 -7.21 2.29
C ASN A 57 2.92 -8.53 2.08
N LEU A 58 2.78 -9.16 0.91
CA LEU A 58 3.54 -10.36 0.55
C LEU A 58 5.03 -10.00 0.43
N GLY A 59 5.87 -10.57 1.29
CA GLY A 59 7.31 -10.30 1.33
C GLY A 59 7.75 -9.17 2.27
N CYS A 60 6.81 -8.36 2.80
CA CYS A 60 7.09 -7.34 3.83
C CYS A 60 6.98 -7.90 5.26
N GLY A 61 6.29 -9.03 5.41
CA GLY A 61 6.12 -9.70 6.70
C GLY A 61 7.37 -10.48 7.11
N VAL A 62 7.92 -10.14 8.28
CA VAL A 62 8.82 -11.07 8.99
C VAL A 62 7.96 -12.25 9.44
N GLY A 63 8.27 -13.44 8.93
CA GLY A 63 7.56 -14.66 9.33
C GLY A 63 7.61 -14.84 10.84
N GLY A 64 6.55 -15.40 11.42
CA GLY A 64 6.55 -15.85 12.81
C GLY A 64 7.57 -16.99 13.03
N PRO A 65 7.68 -17.53 14.26
CA PRO A 65 8.63 -18.58 14.61
C PRO A 65 8.67 -19.72 13.56
N PRO A 66 9.86 -20.23 13.20
CA PRO A 66 9.96 -21.41 12.35
C PRO A 66 9.20 -22.59 13.00
N GLY A 67 8.49 -23.38 12.20
CA GLY A 67 7.67 -24.49 12.69
C GLY A 67 6.22 -24.16 13.04
N LEU A 68 5.71 -22.96 12.74
CA LEU A 68 4.27 -22.66 12.85
C LEU A 68 3.39 -23.53 11.93
N SER A 69 3.94 -24.00 10.81
CA SER A 69 3.28 -24.93 9.90
C SER A 69 3.51 -26.42 10.26
N GLU A 70 4.32 -26.70 11.29
CA GLU A 70 4.55 -28.07 11.75
C GLU A 70 3.44 -28.44 12.74
N VAL A 71 2.77 -29.57 12.48
CA VAL A 71 1.67 -30.08 13.34
C VAL A 71 0.41 -29.19 13.31
N THR A 72 0.25 -28.33 12.29
CA THR A 72 -0.93 -27.43 12.14
C THR A 72 -2.25 -28.20 12.21
N GLY A 73 -2.34 -29.39 11.61
CA GLY A 73 -3.56 -30.21 11.69
C GLY A 73 -3.97 -30.56 13.11
N ARG A 74 -3.03 -30.99 13.95
CA ARG A 74 -3.29 -31.36 15.36
C ARG A 74 -3.63 -30.13 16.21
N ARG A 75 -2.92 -29.01 16.01
CA ARG A 75 -3.19 -27.74 16.73
C ARG A 75 -4.53 -27.12 16.31
N PHE A 76 -4.87 -27.19 15.03
CA PHE A 76 -6.14 -26.72 14.50
C PHE A 76 -7.31 -27.56 15.02
N GLU A 77 -7.17 -28.90 15.05
CA GLU A 77 -8.16 -29.79 15.65
C GLU A 77 -8.41 -29.45 17.13
N GLN A 78 -7.35 -29.24 17.92
CA GLN A 78 -7.47 -28.82 19.32
C GLN A 78 -8.19 -27.46 19.46
N HIS A 79 -7.86 -26.51 18.59
CA HIS A 79 -8.49 -25.19 18.62
C HIS A 79 -9.99 -25.26 18.28
N LEU A 80 -10.37 -26.07 17.29
CA LEU A 80 -11.77 -26.33 16.96
C LEU A 80 -12.52 -27.00 18.12
N ARG A 81 -11.92 -28.03 18.74
CA ARG A 81 -12.53 -28.70 19.92
C ARG A 81 -12.74 -27.74 21.09
N ASN A 82 -11.82 -26.80 21.32
CA ASN A 82 -11.95 -25.80 22.38
C ASN A 82 -13.05 -24.77 22.06
N ARG A 83 -13.21 -24.40 20.78
CA ARG A 83 -14.27 -23.49 20.34
C ARG A 83 -15.67 -24.11 20.44
N THR A 84 -15.82 -25.42 20.21
CA THR A 84 -17.12 -26.13 20.34
C THR A 84 -17.50 -26.41 21.80
N ARG A 85 -16.57 -26.25 22.74
CA ARG A 85 -16.79 -26.45 24.19
C ARG A 85 -17.12 -25.15 24.94
N SER A 86 -17.18 -24.01 24.24
CA SER A 86 -17.65 -22.72 24.75
C SER A 86 -19.00 -22.38 24.14
#